data_AF-A0A5C6EM01-F1
#
_entry.id   AF-A0A5C6EM01-F1
#
_cell.length_a   1.000
_cell.length_b   1.000
_cell.length_c   1.000
_cell.angle_alpha   90.00
_cell.angle_beta   90.00
_cell.angle_gamma   90.00
#
_symmetry.space_group_name_H-M   'P 1'
#
loop_
_entity.id
_entity.type
_entity.pdbx_description
1 polymer ?
#
loop_
_entity_poly.entity_id
_entity_poly.type
_entity_poly.pdbx_seq_one_letter_code
_entity_poly.pdbx_strand_id
1 'polypeptide(L)' 'MLTQDFISRYENDEFKEIMDFVEWIGESRLLQCLREKAETIRDIRFAN' A
#
# COMPACT_ATOMS: atom_id res chain seq x y z
N MET A 1 5.18 13.71 -8.63
CA MET A 1 5.34 12.25 -8.76
C MET A 1 4.19 11.62 -8.02
N LEU A 2 3.39 10.75 -8.65
CA LEU A 2 2.35 10.03 -7.94
C LEU A 2 2.97 8.94 -7.06
N THR A 3 2.25 8.49 -6.03
CA THR A 3 2.69 7.40 -5.14
C THR A 3 3.07 6.15 -5.94
N GLN A 4 2.27 5.77 -6.94
CA GLN A 4 2.59 4.63 -7.79
C GLN A 4 3.82 4.85 -8.68
N ASP A 5 4.02 6.06 -9.20
CA ASP A 5 5.23 6.36 -9.98
C ASP A 5 6.48 6.23 -9.11
N PHE A 6 6.42 6.71 -7.86
CA PHE A 6 7.52 6.59 -6.91
C PHE A 6 7.83 5.12 -6.58
N ILE A 7 6.79 4.34 -6.24
CA ILE A 7 6.94 2.91 -5.92
C ILE A 7 7.51 2.15 -7.12
N SER A 8 6.99 2.41 -8.33
CA SER A 8 7.47 1.72 -9.53
C SER A 8 8.96 2.00 -9.78
N ARG A 9 9.40 3.24 -9.61
CA ARG A 9 10.81 3.61 -9.78
C ARG A 9 11.70 3.04 -8.67
N TYR A 10 11.21 3.02 -7.43
CA TYR A 10 11.89 2.37 -6.31
C TYR A 10 12.09 0.87 -6.56
N GLU A 11 11.06 0.17 -7.03
CA GLU A 11 11.10 -1.26 -7.34
C GLU A 11 12.01 -1.59 -8.53
N ASN A 12 12.35 -0.60 -9.37
CA ASN A 12 13.30 -0.72 -10.47
C ASN A 12 14.72 -0.25 -10.11
N ASP A 13 15.05 -0.16 -8.81
CA ASP A 13 16.36 0.26 -8.28
C ASP A 13 16.81 1.66 -8.73
N GLU A 14 15.89 2.53 -9.18
CA GLU A 14 16.22 3.90 -9.58
C GLU A 14 16.57 4.81 -8.39
N PHE A 15 16.27 4.35 -7.18
CA PHE A 15 16.59 5.05 -5.95
C PHE A 15 17.46 4.17 -5.06
N LYS A 16 18.41 4.81 -4.37
CA LYS A 16 19.14 4.13 -3.30
C LYS A 16 18.15 3.79 -2.18
N GLU A 17 18.13 2.52 -1.80
CA GLU A 17 17.38 2.06 -0.63
C GLU A 17 17.89 2.77 0.64
N ILE A 18 16.96 3.43 1.33
CA ILE A 18 17.17 4.04 2.65
C ILE A 18 15.99 3.69 3.54
N MET A 19 16.20 3.73 4.86
CA MET A 19 15.22 3.33 5.86
C MET A 19 13.86 4.01 5.64
N ASP A 20 13.86 5.33 5.43
CA ASP A 20 12.65 6.13 5.22
C ASP A 20 11.81 5.63 4.04
N PHE A 21 12.44 5.17 2.96
CA PHE A 21 11.73 4.65 1.78
C PHE A 21 11.12 3.28 2.08
N VAL A 22 11.88 2.40 2.74
CA VAL A 22 11.40 1.06 3.11
C VAL A 22 10.21 1.15 4.06
N GLU A 23 10.31 1.99 5.09
CA GLU A 23 9.25 2.23 6.07
C GLU A 23 7.99 2.76 5.40
N TRP A 24 8.12 3.86 4.65
CA TRP A 24 6.97 4.49 3.99
C TRP A 24 6.30 3.57 2.96
N ILE A 25 7.06 2.79 2.18
CA ILE A 25 6.49 1.81 1.24
C ILE A 25 5.72 0.72 2.01
N GLY A 26 6.27 0.27 3.14
CA GLY A 26 5.60 -0.68 4.03
C GLY A 26 4.25 -0.15 4.53
N GLU A 27 4.22 1.09 5.04
CA GLU A 27 3.01 1.76 5.50
C GLU A 27 1.98 1.94 4.37
N SER A 28 2.44 2.37 3.20
CA SER A 28 1.59 2.57 2.02
C SER A 28 0.88 1.27 1.60
N ARG A 29 1.62 0.16 1.55
CA ARG A 29 1.09 -1.18 1.25
C ARG A 29 0.15 -1.67 2.35
N LEU A 30 0.49 -1.45 3.62
CA LEU A 30 -0.38 -1.81 4.74
C LEU A 30 -1.72 -1.07 4.65
N LEU A 31 -1.71 0.23 4.37
CA LEU A 31 -2.92 1.03 4.21
C LEU A 31 -3.80 0.51 3.07
N GLN A 32 -3.20 0.11 1.94
CA GLN A 32 -3.94 -0.52 0.84
C GLN A 32 -4.64 -1.80 1.31
N CYS A 33 -3.93 -2.73 1.94
CA CYS A 33 -4.51 -3.98 2.42
C CYS A 33 -5.63 -3.75 3.45
N LEU A 34 -5.47 -2.75 4.33
CA LEU A 34 -6.50 -2.40 5.32
C LEU A 34 -7.77 -1.87 4.65
N ARG A 35 -7.64 -1.05 3.60
CA ARG A 35 -8.79 -0.57 2.83
C ARG A 35 -9.51 -1.71 2.13
N GLU A 36 -8.77 -2.60 1.48
CA GLU A 36 -9.34 -3.79 0.82
C GLU A 36 -10.10 -4.69 1.80
N LYS A 37 -9.53 -4.92 3.00
CA LYS A 37 -10.21 -5.66 4.08
C LYS A 37 -11.45 -4.95 4.57
N ALA A 38 -11.39 -3.63 4.74
CA ALA A 38 -12.54 -2.84 5.19
C ALA A 38 -13.69 -2.91 4.19
N GLU A 39 -13.43 -2.77 2.88
CA GLU A 39 -14.46 -2.94 1.86
C GLU A 39 -15.03 -4.36 1.87
N THR A 40 -14.17 -5.38 1.92
CA THR A 40 -14.59 -6.79 1.98
C THR A 40 -15.55 -7.05 3.15
N ILE A 41 -15.27 -6.46 4.32
CA ILE A 41 -16.11 -6.61 5.51
C ILE A 41 -17.44 -5.84 5.36
N ARG A 42 -17.43 -4.66 4.75
CA ARG A 42 -18.66 -3.87 4.53
C ARG A 42 -19.66 -4.58 3.62
N ASP A 43 -19.18 -5.39 2.69
CA ASP A 43 -20.04 -6.17 1.79
C ASP A 43 -20.69 -7.39 2.44
N ILE A 44 -20.30 -7.75 3.67
CA ILE A 44 -20.91 -8.86 4.40
C ILE A 44 -22.34 -8.48 4.83
N ARG A 45 -23.33 -9.19 4.28
CA ARG A 45 -24.72 -9.14 4.73
C ARG A 45 -25.00 -10.27 5.70
N PHE A 46 -25.38 -9.94 6.93
CA PHE A 46 -25.86 -10.91 7.90
C PHE A 46 -27.31 -11.30 7.58
N ALA A 47 -27.60 -12.60 7.55
CA ALA A 47 -28.98 -13.10 7.49
C ALA A 47 -29.58 -13.07 8.90
N ASN A 48 -30.79 -12.51 9.03
CA ASN A 48 -31.60 -12.58 10.25
C ASN A 48 -32.40 -13.88 10.32
#